data_AF-A0A9D7G849-F1
#
_entry.id   AF-A0A9D7G849-F1
#
_cell.length_a   1.000
_cell.length_b   1.000
_cell.length_c   1.000
_cell.angle_alpha   90.00
_cell.angle_beta   90.00
_cell.angle_gamma   90.00
#
_symmetry.space_group_name_H-M   'P 1'
#
loop_
_entity.id
_entity.type
_entity.pdbx_description
1 polymer ?
#
loop_
_entity_poly.entity_id
_entity_poly.type
_entity_poly.pdbx_seq_one_letter_code
_entity_poly.pdbx_strand_id
1 'polypeptide(L)'
;MKDVSPLIIVAGLMVVHASCDHSSQANPVRIDGTRPIEFRVIDDNLVHDTLLIQTTFDLGDGSFVMVASNREDTWEGLRLYRYRLATDSTPEMLAVSAPAYDSWTMLPTFFSRDSALASGLWVLANFGERESWGQKFMKLDSAFLDLGFLDATAVEWVDDGGTRALKRRNIGPFTRMEFGGDSLQIAFDCDSVFLYDDRAGTMDQVIEAKRLRYTWTPHEGLVLWLDGQKRQAATPL
;
A
#
# COMPACT_ATOMS: atom_id res chain seq x y z
N MET A 1 6.74 46.47 -33.30
CA MET A 1 6.80 45.02 -33.09
C MET A 1 7.95 44.77 -32.13
N LYS A 2 7.63 44.43 -30.88
CA LYS A 2 8.63 44.15 -29.84
C LYS A 2 8.59 42.66 -29.56
N ASP A 3 9.76 42.05 -29.65
CA ASP A 3 10.04 40.65 -29.34
C ASP A 3 9.52 40.26 -27.96
N VAL A 4 8.81 39.14 -27.89
CA VAL A 4 8.52 38.43 -26.65
C VAL A 4 9.25 37.10 -26.73
N SER A 5 10.38 37.01 -26.03
CA SER A 5 11.03 35.74 -25.72
C SER A 5 10.21 34.98 -24.67
N PRO A 6 10.02 33.65 -24.77
CA PRO A 6 9.41 32.88 -23.70
C PRO A 6 10.42 32.68 -22.58
N LEU A 7 10.06 33.14 -21.39
CA LEU A 7 10.75 32.89 -20.13
C LEU A 7 10.66 31.39 -19.83
N ILE A 8 11.79 30.68 -19.87
CA ILE A 8 11.91 29.32 -19.36
C ILE A 8 11.86 29.41 -17.84
N ILE A 9 10.75 28.99 -17.23
CA ILE A 9 10.66 28.78 -15.78
C ILE A 9 11.20 27.38 -15.51
N VAL A 10 12.47 27.30 -15.10
CA VAL A 10 13.03 26.12 -14.45
C VAL A 10 12.47 26.10 -13.03
N ALA A 11 11.42 25.31 -12.80
CA ALA A 11 10.96 25.02 -11.45
C ALA A 11 11.96 24.05 -10.80
N GLY A 12 12.95 24.61 -10.11
CA GLY A 12 13.80 23.86 -9.21
C GLY A 12 12.96 23.33 -8.06
N LEU A 13 12.78 22.00 -8.01
CA LEU A 13 12.17 21.30 -6.89
C LEU A 13 13.09 21.47 -5.66
N MET A 14 12.74 22.40 -4.78
CA MET A 14 13.34 22.48 -3.44
C MET A 14 12.84 21.29 -2.63
N VAL A 15 13.71 20.30 -2.41
CA VAL A 15 13.51 19.25 -1.42
C VAL A 15 13.68 19.90 -0.04
N VAL A 16 12.56 20.29 0.57
CA VAL A 16 12.55 20.72 1.97
C VAL A 16 12.76 19.47 2.82
N HIS A 17 13.98 19.33 3.35
CA HIS A 17 14.26 18.38 4.42
C HIS A 17 13.44 18.80 5.64
N ALA A 18 12.46 17.99 6.03
CA ALA A 18 11.81 18.11 7.32
C ALA A 18 12.85 17.81 8.40
N SER A 19 13.39 18.86 9.02
CA SER A 19 14.21 18.73 10.22
C SER A 19 13.30 18.73 11.45
N CYS A 20 13.42 17.68 12.24
CA CYS A 20 12.81 17.50 13.55
C CYS A 20 13.31 18.57 14.52
N ASP A 21 12.40 19.38 15.07
CA ASP A 21 12.68 20.08 16.33
C ASP A 21 12.13 19.28 17.51
N HIS A 22 12.97 19.17 18.53
CA HIS A 22 12.91 18.24 19.65
C HIS A 22 11.81 18.53 20.68
N SER A 23 11.03 17.51 21.06
CA SER A 23 10.74 17.22 22.49
C SER A 23 10.09 15.84 22.70
N SER A 24 10.89 14.77 22.66
CA SER A 24 11.07 13.80 23.76
C SER A 24 11.90 12.66 23.20
N GLN A 25 13.07 12.40 23.80
CA GLN A 25 13.81 11.16 23.56
C GLN A 25 13.05 10.02 24.25
N ALA A 26 11.92 9.62 23.70
CA ALA A 26 11.52 8.23 23.82
C ALA A 26 12.49 7.46 22.92
N ASN A 27 13.21 6.47 23.47
CA ASN A 27 13.81 5.46 22.59
C ASN A 27 12.68 4.98 21.67
N PRO A 28 12.80 5.12 20.33
CA PRO A 28 11.75 4.67 19.45
C PRO A 28 11.49 3.20 19.78
N VAL A 29 10.25 2.89 20.13
CA VAL A 29 9.86 1.50 20.40
C VAL A 29 10.17 0.76 19.10
N ARG A 30 11.21 -0.06 19.12
CA ARG A 30 11.60 -0.84 17.94
C ARG A 30 10.45 -1.80 17.67
N ILE A 31 9.77 -1.61 16.55
CA ILE A 31 8.79 -2.57 16.06
C ILE A 31 9.56 -3.64 15.30
N ASP A 32 9.59 -4.85 15.85
CA ASP A 32 10.19 -6.02 15.22
C ASP A 32 9.37 -6.48 14.00
N GLY A 33 9.99 -7.29 13.14
CA GLY A 33 9.39 -7.79 11.91
C GLY A 33 10.09 -7.32 10.63
N THR A 34 9.76 -8.00 9.53
CA THR A 34 10.30 -7.72 8.20
C THR A 34 9.79 -6.38 7.67
N ARG A 35 10.71 -5.60 7.09
CA ARG A 35 10.41 -4.33 6.40
C ARG A 35 9.85 -4.61 5.00
N PRO A 36 9.18 -3.63 4.38
CA PRO A 36 8.83 -3.71 2.97
C PRO A 36 10.02 -4.07 2.08
N ILE A 37 9.77 -4.87 1.06
CA ILE A 37 10.72 -5.16 -0.02
C ILE A 37 10.58 -4.06 -1.06
N GLU A 38 11.71 -3.44 -1.39
CA GLU A 38 11.80 -2.48 -2.49
C GLU A 38 12.08 -3.24 -3.79
N PHE A 39 11.05 -3.40 -4.60
CA PHE A 39 11.23 -3.86 -5.98
C PHE A 39 11.56 -2.69 -6.90
N ARG A 40 12.31 -2.98 -7.96
CA ARG A 40 12.62 -1.99 -8.99
C ARG A 40 11.32 -1.63 -9.71
N VAL A 41 10.97 -0.35 -9.68
CA VAL A 41 9.94 0.21 -10.55
C VAL A 41 10.54 0.39 -11.94
N ILE A 42 9.84 -0.09 -12.96
CA ILE A 42 10.24 0.04 -14.35
C ILE A 42 9.18 0.82 -15.12
N ASP A 43 9.61 1.40 -16.24
CA ASP A 43 8.69 1.95 -17.23
C ASP A 43 7.81 0.85 -17.81
N ASP A 44 6.73 1.28 -18.45
CA ASP A 44 5.84 0.39 -19.18
C ASP A 44 6.64 -0.49 -20.16
N ASN A 45 6.50 -1.81 -19.99
CA ASN A 45 7.24 -2.84 -20.70
C ASN A 45 6.33 -3.76 -21.52
N LEU A 46 5.07 -3.38 -21.69
CA LEU A 46 4.03 -4.18 -22.33
C LEU A 46 3.41 -3.39 -23.48
N VAL A 47 3.14 -4.05 -24.61
CA VAL A 47 2.41 -3.42 -25.72
C VAL A 47 0.91 -3.57 -25.44
N HIS A 48 0.23 -2.45 -25.18
CA HIS A 48 -1.22 -2.40 -24.94
C HIS A 48 -1.85 -1.16 -25.58
N ASP A 49 -3.16 -1.23 -25.76
CA ASP A 49 -4.04 -0.17 -26.26
C ASP A 49 -5.22 0.15 -25.30
N THR A 50 -5.44 -0.74 -24.33
CA THR A 50 -6.64 -0.81 -23.48
C THR A 50 -6.36 -0.59 -22.00
N LEU A 51 -5.11 -0.49 -21.57
CA LEU A 51 -4.77 -0.35 -20.14
C LEU A 51 -4.32 1.07 -19.79
N LEU A 52 -4.71 1.51 -18.61
CA LEU A 52 -4.11 2.65 -17.93
C LEU A 52 -3.20 2.13 -16.82
N ILE A 53 -1.91 2.07 -17.13
CA ILE A 53 -0.88 1.57 -16.21
C ILE A 53 -0.44 2.69 -15.28
N GLN A 54 -0.45 2.43 -13.97
CA GLN A 54 0.04 3.37 -12.95
C GLN A 54 1.50 3.09 -12.60
N THR A 55 1.85 1.83 -12.43
CA THR A 55 3.20 1.41 -12.05
C THR A 55 3.42 -0.07 -12.33
N THR A 56 4.67 -0.43 -12.59
CA THR A 56 5.13 -1.81 -12.82
C THR A 56 6.36 -2.10 -11.97
N PHE A 57 6.33 -3.22 -11.25
CA PHE A 57 7.39 -3.71 -10.38
C PHE A 57 8.04 -4.95 -11.01
N ASP A 58 9.36 -4.93 -11.14
CA ASP A 58 10.17 -6.10 -11.50
C ASP A 58 10.43 -6.94 -10.25
N LEU A 59 9.93 -8.17 -10.22
CA LEU A 59 10.09 -9.07 -9.08
C LEU A 59 11.47 -9.77 -9.04
N GLY A 60 12.28 -9.64 -10.10
CA GLY A 60 13.63 -10.20 -10.18
C GLY A 60 13.70 -11.68 -10.57
N ASP A 61 12.56 -12.35 -10.75
CA ASP A 61 12.46 -13.75 -11.23
C ASP A 61 12.05 -13.84 -12.71
N GLY A 62 12.06 -12.71 -13.42
CA GLY A 62 11.54 -12.60 -14.79
C GLY A 62 10.03 -12.41 -14.87
N SER A 63 9.34 -12.30 -13.73
CA SER A 63 7.94 -11.85 -13.65
C SER A 63 7.82 -10.43 -13.11
N PHE A 64 6.68 -9.82 -13.41
CA PHE A 64 6.35 -8.45 -13.07
C PHE A 64 5.01 -8.40 -12.36
N VAL A 65 4.83 -7.38 -11.51
CA VAL A 65 3.52 -7.00 -10.97
C VAL A 65 3.19 -5.59 -11.43
N MET A 66 2.01 -5.42 -12.03
CA MET A 66 1.55 -4.15 -12.57
C MET A 66 0.24 -3.73 -11.92
N VAL A 67 0.13 -2.43 -11.63
CA VAL A 67 -1.12 -1.77 -11.23
C VAL A 67 -1.72 -1.15 -12.48
N ALA A 68 -2.88 -1.62 -12.90
CA ALA A 68 -3.57 -1.06 -14.06
C ALA A 68 -5.10 -1.12 -13.94
N SER A 69 -5.78 -0.21 -14.63
CA SER A 69 -7.22 -0.28 -14.89
C SER A 69 -7.47 -0.41 -16.38
N ASN A 70 -8.69 -0.79 -16.77
CA ASN A 70 -9.10 -0.65 -18.15
C ASN A 70 -9.24 0.84 -18.51
N ARG A 71 -9.00 1.19 -19.76
CA ARG A 71 -9.21 2.54 -20.31
C ARG A 71 -10.70 2.85 -20.50
N GLU A 72 -11.51 1.82 -20.75
CA GLU A 72 -12.96 1.96 -20.79
C GLU A 72 -13.55 1.71 -19.39
N ASP A 73 -14.22 2.72 -18.83
CA ASP A 73 -14.85 2.70 -17.50
C ASP A 73 -15.97 1.65 -17.35
N THR A 74 -16.33 0.95 -18.43
CA THR A 74 -17.50 0.07 -18.49
C THR A 74 -17.25 -1.32 -17.93
N TRP A 75 -16.01 -1.72 -17.66
CA TRP A 75 -15.75 -3.14 -17.42
C TRP A 75 -15.05 -3.53 -16.12
N GLU A 76 -13.95 -2.94 -15.66
CA GLU A 76 -13.28 -3.47 -14.47
C GLU A 76 -12.47 -2.41 -13.71
N GLY A 77 -12.58 -2.41 -12.38
CA GLY A 77 -11.83 -1.52 -11.50
C GLY A 77 -10.32 -1.80 -11.50
N LEU A 78 -9.57 -0.95 -10.80
CA LEU A 78 -8.11 -1.02 -10.67
C LEU A 78 -7.67 -2.39 -10.10
N ARG A 79 -6.65 -3.03 -10.69
CA ARG A 79 -6.20 -4.39 -10.32
C ARG A 79 -4.68 -4.49 -10.24
N LEU A 80 -4.21 -5.54 -9.56
CA LEU A 80 -2.86 -6.07 -9.67
C LEU A 80 -2.83 -7.20 -10.70
N TYR A 81 -1.84 -7.14 -11.57
CA TYR A 81 -1.59 -8.12 -12.62
C TYR A 81 -0.19 -8.69 -12.43
N ARG A 82 -0.06 -10.01 -12.22
CA ARG A 82 1.23 -10.70 -12.30
C ARG A 82 1.36 -11.29 -13.70
N TYR A 83 2.47 -11.03 -14.38
CA TYR A 83 2.75 -11.54 -15.71
C TYR A 83 4.23 -11.78 -15.93
N ARG A 84 4.57 -12.49 -16.99
CA ARG A 84 5.92 -12.56 -17.55
C ARG A 84 5.87 -12.23 -19.04
N LEU A 85 7.00 -11.81 -19.60
CA LEU A 85 7.09 -11.56 -21.04
C LEU A 85 7.64 -12.80 -21.74
N ALA A 86 6.95 -13.24 -22.79
CA ALA A 86 7.50 -14.20 -23.74
C ALA A 86 8.63 -13.56 -24.57
N THR A 87 9.34 -14.36 -25.36
CA THR A 87 10.48 -13.89 -26.17
C THR A 87 10.10 -12.86 -27.23
N ASP A 88 8.83 -12.80 -27.61
CA ASP A 88 8.25 -11.83 -28.54
C ASP A 88 7.64 -10.61 -27.84
N SER A 89 7.87 -10.46 -26.52
CA SER A 89 7.29 -9.43 -25.65
C SER A 89 5.78 -9.52 -25.46
N THR A 90 5.14 -10.64 -25.84
CA THR A 90 3.75 -10.89 -25.51
C THR A 90 3.63 -11.19 -24.00
N PRO A 91 2.66 -10.58 -23.28
CA PRO A 91 2.45 -10.88 -21.87
C PRO A 91 1.77 -12.23 -21.68
N GLU A 92 2.38 -13.09 -20.88
CA GLU A 92 1.73 -14.26 -20.32
C GLU A 92 1.22 -13.91 -18.91
N MET A 93 -0.10 -13.83 -18.78
CA MET A 93 -0.77 -13.53 -17.51
C MET A 93 -0.68 -14.71 -16.55
N LEU A 94 -0.09 -14.48 -15.38
CA LEU A 94 0.11 -15.49 -14.35
C LEU A 94 -0.96 -15.40 -13.25
N ALA A 95 -1.31 -14.19 -12.83
CA ALA A 95 -2.35 -13.97 -11.82
C ALA A 95 -3.00 -12.58 -11.97
N VAL A 96 -4.25 -12.46 -11.53
CA VAL A 96 -5.01 -11.20 -11.50
C VAL A 96 -5.70 -11.08 -10.14
N SER A 97 -5.58 -9.93 -9.48
CA SER A 97 -6.29 -9.69 -8.21
C SER A 97 -7.77 -9.45 -8.43
N ALA A 98 -8.56 -9.62 -7.37
CA ALA A 98 -9.88 -8.99 -7.29
C ALA A 98 -9.76 -7.47 -7.57
N PRO A 99 -10.79 -6.84 -8.17
CA PRO A 99 -10.77 -5.40 -8.42
C PRO A 99 -10.74 -4.62 -7.11
N ALA A 100 -10.14 -3.43 -7.17
CA ALA A 100 -10.32 -2.37 -6.19
C ALA A 100 -11.53 -1.54 -6.62
N TYR A 101 -12.66 -1.77 -5.95
CA TYR A 101 -13.88 -0.99 -6.16
C TYR A 101 -13.68 0.43 -5.66
N ASP A 102 -14.22 1.42 -6.38
CA ASP A 102 -14.18 2.84 -6.03
C ASP A 102 -12.77 3.28 -5.58
N SER A 103 -11.79 3.12 -6.46
CA SER A 103 -10.40 3.47 -6.18
C SER A 103 -9.70 3.97 -7.44
N TRP A 104 -9.13 5.17 -7.35
CA TRP A 104 -8.41 5.80 -8.46
C TRP A 104 -6.93 5.47 -8.47
N THR A 105 -6.35 5.13 -7.32
CA THR A 105 -4.93 4.82 -7.19
C THR A 105 -4.74 3.59 -6.32
N MET A 106 -3.74 2.77 -6.64
CA MET A 106 -3.32 1.64 -5.83
C MET A 106 -1.81 1.65 -5.65
N LEU A 107 -1.38 1.60 -4.39
CA LEU A 107 0.02 1.59 -3.99
C LEU A 107 0.32 0.27 -3.26
N PRO A 108 0.70 -0.79 -4.00
CA PRO A 108 1.06 -2.06 -3.39
C PRO A 108 2.39 -1.94 -2.64
N THR A 109 2.45 -2.56 -1.46
CA THR A 109 3.69 -2.73 -0.70
C THR A 109 3.91 -4.22 -0.47
N PHE A 110 5.13 -4.69 -0.71
CA PHE A 110 5.46 -6.12 -0.73
C PHE A 110 6.26 -6.51 0.51
N PHE A 111 6.01 -7.72 1.01
CA PHE A 111 6.73 -8.32 2.13
C PHE A 111 6.98 -9.80 1.83
N SER A 112 7.97 -10.38 2.49
CA SER A 112 8.24 -11.81 2.40
C SER A 112 8.68 -12.36 3.76
N ARG A 113 8.40 -13.64 3.98
CA ARG A 113 8.95 -14.40 5.12
C ARG A 113 10.44 -14.64 4.93
N ASP A 114 10.81 -15.03 3.72
CA ASP A 114 12.17 -15.39 3.34
C ASP A 114 12.73 -14.33 2.39
N SER A 115 14.03 -14.04 2.46
CA SER A 115 14.68 -13.10 1.55
C SER A 115 14.76 -13.58 0.09
N ALA A 116 14.24 -14.78 -0.20
CA ALA A 116 14.11 -15.30 -1.56
C ALA A 116 12.98 -14.54 -2.29
N LEU A 117 13.35 -13.92 -3.40
CA LEU A 117 12.49 -12.99 -4.14
C LEU A 117 11.42 -13.74 -4.97
N ALA A 118 10.24 -13.10 -5.10
CA ALA A 118 9.16 -13.38 -6.06
C ALA A 118 8.20 -14.58 -5.86
N SER A 119 8.36 -15.41 -4.83
CA SER A 119 7.37 -16.45 -4.48
C SER A 119 6.86 -16.29 -3.04
N GLY A 120 5.56 -16.48 -2.82
CA GLY A 120 4.97 -16.39 -1.48
C GLY A 120 5.00 -14.98 -0.88
N LEU A 121 4.88 -13.95 -1.71
CA LEU A 121 4.86 -12.56 -1.29
C LEU A 121 3.56 -12.24 -0.53
N TRP A 122 3.66 -11.32 0.40
CA TRP A 122 2.52 -10.70 1.06
C TRP A 122 2.39 -9.28 0.55
N VAL A 123 1.18 -8.89 0.17
CA VAL A 123 0.91 -7.62 -0.49
C VAL A 123 -0.09 -6.83 0.33
N LEU A 124 0.30 -5.60 0.68
CA LEU A 124 -0.62 -4.60 1.20
C LEU A 124 -0.93 -3.62 0.08
N ALA A 125 -2.08 -3.78 -0.58
CA ALA A 125 -2.55 -2.91 -1.64
C ALA A 125 -3.31 -1.74 -1.04
N ASN A 126 -2.65 -0.59 -0.93
CA ASN A 126 -3.26 0.62 -0.39
C ASN A 126 -4.06 1.32 -1.49
N PHE A 127 -5.36 1.47 -1.28
CA PHE A 127 -6.20 2.20 -2.20
C PHE A 127 -6.28 3.66 -1.82
N GLY A 128 -6.14 4.53 -2.81
CA GLY A 128 -6.25 5.97 -2.66
C GLY A 128 -7.43 6.52 -3.44
N GLU A 129 -8.34 7.19 -2.73
CA GLU A 129 -9.29 8.16 -3.27
C GLU A 129 -9.14 9.52 -2.58
N ARG A 130 -9.94 10.51 -3.02
CA ARG A 130 -10.06 11.81 -2.35
C ARG A 130 -10.52 11.65 -0.89
N GLU A 131 -11.40 10.68 -0.61
CA GLU A 131 -12.04 10.52 0.71
C GLU A 131 -12.02 9.09 1.29
N SER A 132 -11.41 8.10 0.60
CA SER A 132 -11.37 6.70 1.05
C SER A 132 -9.94 6.16 0.98
N TRP A 133 -9.49 5.59 2.10
CA TRP A 133 -8.20 4.93 2.19
C TRP A 133 -8.37 3.67 3.01
N GLY A 134 -8.18 2.53 2.36
CA GLY A 134 -8.19 1.23 3.00
C GLY A 134 -7.23 0.29 2.27
N GLN A 135 -6.87 -0.81 2.92
CA GLN A 135 -5.79 -1.65 2.40
C GLN A 135 -6.23 -3.10 2.28
N LYS A 136 -6.27 -3.59 1.06
CA LYS A 136 -6.47 -5.01 0.83
C LYS A 136 -5.18 -5.75 1.15
N PHE A 137 -5.31 -6.75 2.01
CA PHE A 137 -4.21 -7.61 2.42
C PHE A 137 -4.31 -8.93 1.65
N MET A 138 -3.28 -9.23 0.86
CA MET A 138 -3.26 -10.38 -0.02
C MET A 138 -1.99 -11.20 0.16
N LYS A 139 -2.07 -12.47 -0.22
CA LYS A 139 -0.90 -13.29 -0.51
C LYS A 139 -0.79 -13.47 -2.02
N LEU A 140 0.39 -13.24 -2.57
CA LEU A 140 0.74 -13.50 -3.95
C LEU A 140 1.66 -14.73 -4.01
N ASP A 141 1.10 -15.83 -4.51
CA ASP A 141 1.83 -17.04 -4.83
C ASP A 141 1.58 -17.41 -6.31
N SER A 142 0.92 -18.54 -6.59
CA SER A 142 0.39 -18.84 -7.92
C SER A 142 -0.80 -17.95 -8.32
N ALA A 143 -1.49 -17.37 -7.34
CA ALA A 143 -2.60 -16.44 -7.52
C ALA A 143 -2.55 -15.34 -6.45
N PHE A 144 -3.34 -14.29 -6.64
CA PHE A 144 -3.67 -13.34 -5.57
C PHE A 144 -4.78 -13.93 -4.71
N LEU A 145 -4.47 -14.23 -3.46
CA LEU A 145 -5.42 -14.66 -2.45
C LEU A 145 -5.73 -13.48 -1.53
N ASP A 146 -7.00 -13.07 -1.47
CA ASP A 146 -7.47 -12.05 -0.53
C ASP A 146 -7.54 -12.64 0.89
N LEU A 147 -6.92 -11.95 1.85
CA LEU A 147 -6.79 -12.39 3.23
C LEU A 147 -7.50 -11.48 4.22
N GLY A 148 -8.04 -10.36 3.77
CA GLY A 148 -8.69 -9.39 4.63
C GLY A 148 -8.39 -7.95 4.24
N PHE A 149 -8.91 -7.05 5.06
CA PHE A 149 -8.76 -5.63 4.87
C PHE A 149 -8.23 -4.99 6.16
N LEU A 150 -7.22 -4.12 6.02
CA LEU A 150 -6.74 -3.28 7.12
C LEU A 150 -7.47 -1.95 7.04
N ASP A 151 -7.90 -1.49 8.20
CA ASP A 151 -8.65 -0.26 8.40
C ASP A 151 -7.72 0.86 8.92
N ALA A 152 -6.42 0.81 8.61
CA ALA A 152 -5.41 1.67 9.21
C ALA A 152 -4.58 2.41 8.17
N THR A 153 -4.49 3.74 8.27
CA THR A 153 -3.75 4.56 7.30
C THR A 153 -2.68 5.40 7.97
N ALA A 154 -1.65 5.77 7.19
CA ALA A 154 -0.67 6.75 7.65
C ALA A 154 -1.32 8.14 7.72
N VAL A 155 -0.91 8.91 8.74
CA VAL A 155 -1.43 10.25 9.02
C VAL A 155 -0.45 11.29 8.51
N GLU A 156 -0.94 12.23 7.70
CA GLU A 156 -0.22 13.44 7.33
C GLU A 156 -1.10 14.65 7.62
N TRP A 157 -0.57 15.64 8.35
CA TRP A 157 -1.23 16.92 8.55
C TRP A 157 -0.72 17.92 7.54
N VAL A 158 -1.62 18.55 6.79
CA VAL A 158 -1.27 19.54 5.77
C VAL A 158 -2.03 20.82 6.04
N ASP A 159 -1.33 21.95 5.94
CA ASP A 159 -1.95 23.26 5.97
C ASP A 159 -2.46 23.61 4.55
N ASP A 160 -3.77 23.80 4.44
CA ASP A 160 -4.42 24.22 3.20
C ASP A 160 -5.17 25.54 3.47
N GLY A 161 -4.62 26.64 2.95
CA GLY A 161 -5.23 27.96 3.08
C GLY A 161 -5.46 28.42 4.54
N GLY A 162 -4.63 27.98 5.49
CA GLY A 162 -4.76 28.29 6.92
C GLY A 162 -5.68 27.34 7.71
N THR A 163 -6.22 26.32 7.04
CA THR A 163 -6.92 25.21 7.71
C THR A 163 -6.01 24.00 7.79
N ARG A 164 -5.84 23.44 8.99
CA ARG A 164 -5.10 22.19 9.18
C ARG A 164 -6.00 21.02 8.82
N ALA A 165 -5.66 20.32 7.73
CA ALA A 165 -6.41 19.17 7.23
C ALA A 165 -5.64 17.87 7.48
N LEU A 166 -6.38 16.81 7.83
CA LEU A 166 -5.85 15.45 7.92
C LEU A 166 -5.89 14.80 6.53
N LYS A 167 -4.73 14.39 6.02
CA LYS A 167 -4.59 13.53 4.85
C LYS A 167 -4.24 12.12 5.29
N ARG A 168 -5.01 11.16 4.77
CA ARG A 168 -4.76 9.72 4.90
C ARG A 168 -3.80 9.30 3.80
N ARG A 169 -2.82 8.45 4.12
CA ARG A 169 -1.74 8.03 3.23
C ARG A 169 -1.48 6.53 3.30
N ASN A 170 -0.67 6.05 2.37
CA ASN A 170 -0.19 4.68 2.31
C ASN A 170 0.55 4.31 3.62
N ILE A 171 0.02 3.33 4.36
CA ILE A 171 0.64 2.84 5.60
C ILE A 171 1.74 1.81 5.35
N GLY A 172 1.76 1.18 4.16
CA GLY A 172 2.66 0.10 3.79
C GLY A 172 4.14 0.34 4.11
N PRO A 173 4.73 1.52 3.78
CA PRO A 173 6.12 1.83 4.13
C PRO A 173 6.44 1.72 5.63
N PHE A 174 5.45 2.00 6.48
CA PHE A 174 5.57 1.94 7.94
C PHE A 174 5.22 0.56 8.50
N THR A 175 4.63 -0.33 7.71
CA THR A 175 4.23 -1.66 8.16
C THR A 175 5.43 -2.56 8.43
N ARG A 176 5.31 -3.39 9.48
CA ARG A 176 6.24 -4.47 9.83
C ARG A 176 5.46 -5.78 9.92
N MET A 177 6.03 -6.84 9.37
CA MET A 177 5.42 -8.18 9.36
C MET A 177 6.31 -9.18 10.10
N GLU A 178 5.81 -9.73 11.21
CA GLU A 178 6.48 -10.77 11.98
C GLU A 178 5.81 -12.12 11.72
N PHE A 179 6.59 -13.07 11.19
CA PHE A 179 6.11 -14.39 10.82
C PHE A 179 6.44 -15.41 11.93
N GLY A 180 5.43 -16.12 12.42
CA GLY A 180 5.60 -17.16 13.46
C GLY A 180 4.82 -18.42 13.10
N GLY A 181 5.50 -19.50 12.71
CA GLY A 181 4.84 -20.73 12.26
C GLY A 181 3.91 -20.45 11.06
N ASP A 182 2.61 -20.69 11.21
CA ASP A 182 1.60 -20.34 10.20
C ASP A 182 0.87 -19.01 10.49
N SER A 183 1.29 -18.30 11.53
CA SER A 183 0.73 -17.00 11.90
C SER A 183 1.57 -15.84 11.37
N LEU A 184 0.92 -14.71 11.21
CA LEU A 184 1.54 -13.42 10.91
C LEU A 184 1.01 -12.38 11.89
N GLN A 185 1.92 -11.54 12.39
CA GLN A 185 1.59 -10.32 13.10
C GLN A 185 2.00 -9.11 12.26
N ILE A 186 1.13 -8.10 12.20
CA ILE A 186 1.35 -6.86 11.49
C ILE A 186 1.30 -5.70 12.49
N ALA A 187 2.32 -4.86 12.47
CA ALA A 187 2.42 -3.65 13.29
C ALA A 187 2.95 -2.48 12.45
N PHE A 188 2.96 -1.27 13.02
CA PHE A 188 3.36 -0.06 12.30
C PHE A 188 4.47 0.69 13.03
N ASP A 189 5.58 0.92 12.33
CA ASP A 189 6.77 1.67 12.76
C ASP A 189 6.59 3.17 12.47
N CYS A 190 5.61 3.77 13.16
CA CYS A 190 5.30 5.19 13.17
C CYS A 190 4.64 5.57 14.50
N ASP A 191 4.51 6.87 14.80
CA ASP A 191 3.95 7.31 16.08
C ASP A 191 2.43 7.10 16.17
N SER A 192 1.73 7.34 15.07
CA SER A 192 0.27 7.31 15.02
C SER A 192 -0.27 6.81 13.69
N VAL A 193 -1.46 6.24 13.76
CA VAL A 193 -2.23 5.80 12.59
C VAL A 193 -3.64 6.34 12.69
N PHE A 194 -4.28 6.54 11.55
CA PHE A 194 -5.72 6.78 11.50
C PHE A 194 -6.41 5.43 11.34
N LEU A 195 -7.23 5.06 12.32
CA LEU A 195 -8.05 3.87 12.32
C LEU A 195 -9.46 4.25 11.86
N TYR A 196 -9.89 3.70 10.73
CA TYR A 196 -11.28 3.73 10.29
C TYR A 196 -12.08 2.70 11.08
N ASP A 197 -13.32 3.07 11.47
CA ASP A 197 -14.34 2.22 12.11
C ASP A 197 -13.80 0.91 12.73
N ASP A 198 -13.58 0.93 14.04
CA ASP A 198 -13.04 -0.22 14.75
C ASP A 198 -14.04 -1.39 14.95
N ARG A 199 -15.23 -1.30 14.33
CA ARG A 199 -16.37 -2.21 14.42
C ARG A 199 -16.87 -2.49 15.84
N ALA A 200 -16.42 -1.70 16.81
CA ALA A 200 -16.84 -1.70 18.20
C ALA A 200 -17.61 -0.43 18.58
N GLY A 201 -17.93 0.42 17.59
CA GLY A 201 -18.72 1.63 17.76
C GLY A 201 -17.91 2.89 18.07
N THR A 202 -16.58 2.84 17.98
CA THR A 202 -15.73 4.04 18.06
C THR A 202 -15.40 4.51 16.64
N MET A 203 -15.80 5.74 16.32
CA MET A 203 -15.55 6.35 15.01
C MET A 203 -14.07 6.67 14.78
N ASP A 204 -13.69 6.68 13.51
CA ASP A 204 -12.57 7.36 12.86
C ASP A 204 -11.71 8.24 13.78
N GLN A 205 -10.52 7.75 14.11
CA GLN A 205 -9.63 8.42 15.06
C GLN A 205 -8.16 8.22 14.74
N VAL A 206 -7.37 9.25 15.08
CA VAL A 206 -5.92 9.14 15.15
C VAL A 206 -5.54 8.56 16.50
N ILE A 207 -4.84 7.43 16.51
CA ILE A 207 -4.40 6.73 17.72
C ILE A 207 -2.89 6.45 17.66
N GLU A 208 -2.28 6.23 18.82
CA GLU A 208 -0.89 5.78 18.89
C GLU A 208 -0.75 4.41 18.20
N ALA A 209 0.21 4.29 17.28
CA ALA A 209 0.33 3.09 16.45
C ALA A 209 0.57 1.81 17.27
N LYS A 210 1.34 1.91 18.37
CA LYS A 210 1.63 0.79 19.27
C LYS A 210 0.40 0.17 19.94
N ARG A 211 -0.74 0.88 19.97
CA ARG A 211 -2.01 0.36 20.51
C ARG A 211 -2.66 -0.63 19.56
N LEU A 212 -2.30 -0.57 18.29
CA LEU A 212 -2.91 -1.32 17.21
C LEU A 212 -1.94 -2.37 16.67
N ARG A 213 -2.44 -3.59 16.48
CA ARG A 213 -1.78 -4.62 15.69
C ARG A 213 -2.82 -5.45 14.95
N TYR A 214 -2.44 -6.06 13.84
CA TYR A 214 -3.22 -7.13 13.23
C TYR A 214 -2.55 -8.48 13.43
N THR A 215 -3.34 -9.53 13.49
CA THR A 215 -2.85 -10.90 13.39
C THR A 215 -3.61 -11.62 12.29
N TRP A 216 -2.93 -12.52 11.59
CA TRP A 216 -3.55 -13.42 10.62
C TRP A 216 -3.15 -14.86 10.92
N THR A 217 -4.12 -15.77 10.83
CA THR A 217 -3.88 -17.22 10.83
C THR A 217 -4.78 -17.91 9.79
N PRO A 218 -4.44 -19.11 9.30
CA PRO A 218 -5.29 -19.83 8.36
C PRO A 218 -6.69 -20.17 8.90
N HIS A 219 -6.82 -20.35 10.21
CA HIS A 219 -8.08 -20.75 10.85
C HIS A 219 -8.97 -19.56 11.21
N GLU A 220 -8.38 -18.42 11.52
CA GLU A 220 -9.10 -17.26 12.03
C GLU A 220 -9.23 -16.12 11.02
N GLY A 221 -8.39 -16.10 9.99
CA GLY A 221 -8.27 -14.97 9.09
C GLY A 221 -7.61 -13.77 9.78
N LEU A 222 -7.83 -12.58 9.20
CA LEU A 222 -7.29 -11.32 9.70
C LEU A 222 -8.11 -10.83 10.90
N VAL A 223 -7.41 -10.37 11.93
CA VAL A 223 -7.98 -9.89 13.19
C VAL A 223 -7.28 -8.60 13.60
N LEU A 224 -8.06 -7.61 13.99
CA LEU A 224 -7.59 -6.36 14.59
C LEU A 224 -7.46 -6.54 16.10
N TRP A 225 -6.40 -6.03 16.68
CA TRP A 225 -6.24 -5.87 18.13
C TRP A 225 -6.04 -4.40 18.45
N LEU A 226 -6.86 -3.87 19.36
CA LEU A 226 -6.71 -2.52 19.90
C LEU A 226 -6.61 -2.59 21.42
N ASP A 227 -5.54 -2.06 21.99
CA ASP A 227 -5.27 -2.10 23.44
C ASP A 227 -5.33 -3.53 24.02
N GLY A 228 -4.85 -4.50 23.24
CA GLY A 228 -4.86 -5.93 23.61
C GLY A 228 -6.24 -6.59 23.51
N GLN A 229 -7.29 -5.86 23.13
CA GLN A 229 -8.62 -6.41 22.89
C GLN A 229 -8.78 -6.81 21.44
N LYS A 230 -9.25 -8.04 21.23
CA LYS A 230 -9.51 -8.61 19.92
C LYS A 230 -10.79 -8.03 19.31
N ARG A 231 -10.72 -7.70 18.03
CA ARG A 231 -11.81 -7.16 17.21
C ARG A 231 -11.80 -7.83 15.85
N GLN A 232 -12.98 -8.13 15.32
CA GLN A 232 -13.07 -8.74 14.00
C GLN A 232 -12.67 -7.69 12.95
N ALA A 233 -11.65 -7.98 12.15
CA ALA A 233 -11.26 -7.10 11.05
C ALA A 233 -12.32 -7.14 9.93
N ALA A 234 -12.28 -6.15 9.06
CA ALA A 234 -13.12 -6.17 7.88
C ALA A 234 -12.84 -7.39 6.99
N THR A 235 -13.89 -8.17 6.74
CA THR A 235 -13.88 -9.20 5.72
C THR A 235 -13.80 -8.54 4.34
N PRO A 236 -13.11 -9.16 3.36
CA PRO A 236 -13.10 -8.67 2.00
C PRO A 236 -14.53 -8.61 1.42
N LEU A 237 -14.80 -7.56 0.63
CA LEU A 237 -15.98 -7.48 -0.24
C LEU A 237 -15.75 -8.27 -1.53
#